data_AF-A0A0B2QSI6-F1
#
_entry.id   AF-A0A0B2QSI6-F1
#
_cell.length_a   1.000
_cell.length_b   1.000
_cell.length_c   1.000
_cell.angle_alpha   90.00
_cell.angle_beta   90.00
_cell.angle_gamma   90.00
#
_symmetry.space_group_name_H-M   'P 1'
#
loop_
_entity.id
_entity.type
_entity.pdbx_description
1 polymer ?
#
loop_
_entity_poly.entity_id
_entity_poly.type
_entity_poly.pdbx_seq_one_letter_code
_entity_poly.pdbx_strand_id
1 'polypeptide(L)'
;MALMVEKTTQVVTNTRSMTFPRATSMLLLHLLHPRPRRNHYCIEHALDWGLDGGPNLIVDDDGHTTFLIHEGIKIEELYEKTDELLDPNSTDNVEFQIVLTIIRDGLKTNPTRYRKMKSVL
;
A
#
# COMPACT_ATOMS: atom_id res chain seq x y z
N MET A 1 -6.61 9.82 -17.16
CA MET A 1 -7.18 11.05 -16.57
C MET A 1 -7.86 10.62 -15.29
N ALA A 2 -7.20 10.77 -14.14
CA ALA A 2 -7.72 10.34 -12.85
C ALA A 2 -8.65 11.43 -12.29
N LEU A 3 -9.90 11.06 -12.04
CA LEU A 3 -10.86 11.88 -11.31
C LEU A 3 -11.05 11.22 -9.95
N MET A 4 -10.43 11.78 -8.92
CA MET A 4 -10.78 11.50 -7.52
C MET A 4 -12.09 12.26 -7.27
N VAL A 5 -13.20 11.53 -7.19
CA VAL A 5 -14.49 12.11 -6.84
C VAL A 5 -14.57 12.19 -5.33
N GLU A 6 -14.43 13.41 -4.80
CA GLU A 6 -14.75 13.72 -3.41
C GLU A 6 -16.04 14.53 -3.39
N LYS A 7 -17.06 14.04 -2.66
CA LYS A 7 -18.02 14.84 -1.87
C LYS A 7 -19.15 14.00 -1.26
N THR A 8 -19.23 14.05 0.07
CA THR A 8 -20.48 14.47 0.72
C THR A 8 -20.18 15.28 1.97
N THR A 9 -20.54 16.55 1.87
CA THR A 9 -20.63 17.62 2.86
C THR A 9 -21.01 17.16 4.28
N GLN A 10 -20.06 17.25 5.24
CA GLN A 10 -20.30 17.88 6.54
C GLN A 10 -19.06 18.64 7.00
N VAL A 11 -19.28 19.89 7.39
CA VAL A 11 -18.29 20.85 7.85
C VAL A 11 -17.78 20.44 9.23
N VAL A 12 -16.56 19.93 9.30
CA VAL A 12 -15.77 19.95 10.54
C VAL A 12 -14.56 20.84 10.29
N THR A 13 -14.63 22.07 10.77
CA THR A 13 -13.50 22.98 10.82
C THR A 13 -12.50 22.48 11.86
N ASN A 14 -11.62 21.57 11.47
CA ASN A 14 -10.38 21.38 12.18
C ASN A 14 -9.24 21.39 11.18
N THR A 15 -8.69 22.58 10.95
CA THR A 15 -7.46 22.81 10.19
C THR A 15 -6.28 22.23 10.98
N ARG A 16 -6.20 20.91 11.07
CA ARG A 16 -4.93 20.25 11.35
C ARG A 16 -4.29 20.00 10.00
N SER A 17 -3.36 20.88 9.65
CA SER A 17 -2.56 20.77 8.44
C SER A 17 -2.10 19.32 8.27
N MET A 18 -2.45 18.69 7.16
CA MET A 18 -1.71 17.55 6.66
C MET A 18 -0.30 18.04 6.37
N THR A 19 0.57 18.00 7.38
CA THR A 19 1.99 18.09 7.16
C THR A 19 2.39 16.78 6.51
N PHE A 20 2.35 16.75 5.17
CA PHE A 20 3.06 15.75 4.39
C PHE A 20 4.51 15.76 4.86
N PRO A 21 4.98 14.74 5.60
CA PRO A 21 6.38 14.67 5.98
C PRO A 21 7.14 14.37 4.69
N ARG A 22 7.84 15.39 4.19
CA ARG A 22 8.94 15.27 3.23
C ARG A 22 8.55 14.54 1.93
N ALA A 23 7.91 15.28 1.03
CA ALA A 23 7.93 14.98 -0.40
C ALA A 23 9.39 14.98 -0.89
N THR A 24 10.07 13.86 -0.74
CA THR A 24 11.27 13.57 -1.51
C THR A 24 10.80 13.55 -2.96
N SER A 25 11.25 14.53 -3.74
CA SER A 25 10.75 14.81 -5.08
C SER A 25 10.45 13.53 -5.86
N MET A 26 9.19 13.33 -6.25
CA MET A 26 8.74 12.21 -7.09
C MET A 26 9.56 12.11 -8.40
N LEU A 27 10.23 13.21 -8.79
CA LEU A 27 11.16 13.32 -9.91
C LEU A 27 12.48 12.56 -9.68
N LEU A 28 12.96 12.45 -8.44
CA LEU A 28 14.18 11.70 -8.10
C LEU A 28 13.93 10.19 -8.10
N LEU A 29 12.74 9.77 -7.65
CA LEU A 29 12.30 8.39 -7.73
C LEU A 29 12.13 7.91 -9.20
N HIS A 30 11.87 8.86 -10.11
CA HIS A 30 11.76 8.60 -11.55
C HIS A 30 13.08 8.20 -12.24
N LEU A 31 14.22 8.42 -11.60
CA LEU A 31 15.54 8.11 -12.15
C LEU A 31 16.22 6.94 -11.45
N LEU A 32 15.83 6.63 -10.21
CA LEU A 32 16.54 5.67 -9.35
C LEU A 32 15.96 4.25 -9.34
N HIS A 33 14.72 4.04 -9.77
CA HIS A 33 14.07 2.72 -9.68
C HIS A 33 13.62 2.17 -11.05
N PRO A 34 13.85 0.87 -11.34
CA PRO A 34 13.23 0.18 -12.47
C PRO A 34 11.72 0.42 -12.46
N ARG A 35 11.10 0.57 -13.64
CA ARG A 35 9.65 0.80 -13.78
C ARG A 35 8.79 -0.07 -12.85
N PRO A 36 9.02 -1.38 -12.72
CA PRO A 36 8.16 -2.20 -11.88
C PRO A 36 8.28 -1.93 -10.37
N ARG A 37 9.49 -1.64 -9.88
CA ARG A 37 9.70 -1.20 -8.48
C ARG A 37 8.99 0.13 -8.20
N ARG A 38 8.97 1.03 -9.20
CA ARG A 38 8.34 2.35 -9.06
C ARG A 38 6.82 2.25 -8.99
N ASN A 39 6.20 1.37 -9.78
CA ASN A 39 4.75 1.19 -9.78
C ASN A 39 4.26 0.76 -8.39
N HIS A 40 4.85 -0.29 -7.84
CA HIS A 40 4.46 -0.83 -6.54
C HIS A 40 4.75 0.11 -5.37
N TYR A 41 5.83 0.91 -5.45
CA TYR A 41 6.09 1.98 -4.48
C TYR A 41 4.98 3.03 -4.49
N CYS A 42 4.55 3.48 -5.67
CA CYS A 42 3.46 4.44 -5.79
C CYS A 42 2.14 3.89 -5.24
N ILE A 43 1.83 2.61 -5.49
CA ILE A 43 0.64 1.93 -4.95
C ILE A 43 0.72 1.87 -3.42
N GLU A 44 1.86 1.47 -2.87
CA GLU A 44 2.06 1.34 -1.42
C GLU A 44 1.89 2.68 -0.69
N HIS A 45 2.37 3.77 -1.28
CA HIS A 45 2.14 5.13 -0.78
C HIS A 45 0.69 5.61 -0.98
N ALA A 46 0.04 5.26 -2.09
CA ALA A 46 -1.37 5.60 -2.32
C ALA A 46 -2.32 4.89 -1.32
N LEU A 47 -1.91 3.73 -0.82
CA LEU A 47 -2.62 2.97 0.21
C LEU A 47 -2.21 3.36 1.64
N ASP A 48 -1.29 4.30 1.85
CA ASP A 48 -0.91 4.76 3.19
C ASP A 48 -1.76 5.94 3.65
N TRP A 49 -2.79 5.63 4.47
CA TRP A 49 -3.70 6.62 5.07
C TRP A 49 -3.41 6.84 6.57
N GLY A 50 -2.28 6.33 7.08
CA GLY A 50 -1.92 6.41 8.49
C GLY A 50 -2.45 5.25 9.35
N LEU A 51 -2.28 5.38 10.68
CA LEU A 51 -2.43 4.29 11.67
C LEU A 51 -3.79 3.58 11.69
N ASP A 52 -4.87 4.32 11.43
CA ASP A 52 -6.25 3.85 11.53
C ASP A 52 -6.95 3.79 10.16
N GLY A 53 -6.20 3.98 9.08
CA GLY A 53 -6.75 4.29 7.77
C GLY A 53 -6.44 3.29 6.66
N GLY A 54 -7.43 3.13 5.79
CA GLY A 54 -7.37 2.55 4.46
C GLY A 54 -8.40 3.25 3.57
N PRO A 55 -8.28 3.20 2.24
CA PRO A 55 -9.30 3.78 1.38
C PRO A 55 -10.65 3.06 1.56
N ASN A 56 -11.76 3.80 1.52
CA ASN A 56 -13.11 3.20 1.51
C ASN A 56 -13.51 2.65 0.14
N LEU A 57 -12.87 3.12 -0.93
CA LEU A 57 -13.13 2.72 -2.30
C LEU A 57 -11.81 2.70 -3.05
N ILE A 58 -11.64 1.69 -3.90
CA ILE A 58 -10.50 1.56 -4.80
C ILE A 58 -11.03 1.54 -6.22
N VAL A 59 -10.49 2.40 -7.07
CA VAL A 59 -10.67 2.35 -8.52
C VAL A 59 -9.35 1.88 -9.10
N ASP A 60 -9.32 0.63 -9.56
CA ASP A 60 -8.10 -0.06 -10.00
C ASP A 60 -8.23 -0.41 -11.48
N ASP A 61 -7.25 -0.03 -12.29
CA ASP A 61 -7.24 -0.25 -13.74
C ASP A 61 -6.00 -1.06 -14.14
N ASP A 62 -6.02 -2.34 -13.78
CA ASP A 62 -5.06 -3.42 -14.10
C ASP A 62 -5.07 -4.52 -13.01
N GLY A 63 -5.59 -4.20 -11.82
CA GLY A 63 -5.72 -5.13 -10.70
C GLY A 63 -4.50 -5.21 -9.79
N HIS A 64 -3.45 -4.39 -10.00
CA HIS A 64 -2.24 -4.43 -9.17
C HIS A 64 -2.51 -4.03 -7.72
N THR A 65 -3.38 -3.04 -7.49
CA THR A 65 -3.76 -2.60 -6.14
C THR A 65 -4.54 -3.70 -5.42
N THR A 66 -5.52 -4.27 -6.12
CA THR A 66 -6.36 -5.35 -5.63
C THR A 66 -5.52 -6.57 -5.31
N PHE A 67 -4.61 -6.95 -6.20
CA PHE A 67 -3.69 -8.07 -6.00
C PHE A 67 -2.80 -7.87 -4.77
N LEU A 68 -2.21 -6.68 -4.59
CA LEU A 68 -1.36 -6.36 -3.44
C LEU A 68 -2.11 -6.52 -2.10
N ILE A 69 -3.35 -6.02 -2.02
CA ILE A 69 -4.17 -6.12 -0.79
C ILE A 69 -4.52 -7.58 -0.49
N HIS A 70 -4.95 -8.34 -1.51
CA HIS A 70 -5.32 -9.74 -1.34
C HIS A 70 -4.15 -10.62 -0.90
N GLU A 71 -2.97 -10.46 -1.52
CA GLU A 71 -1.77 -11.18 -1.10
C GLU A 71 -1.27 -10.71 0.26
N GLY A 72 -1.37 -9.41 0.55
CA GLY A 72 -1.06 -8.85 1.87
C GLY A 72 -1.84 -9.52 3.00
N ILE A 73 -3.15 -9.70 2.82
CA ILE A 73 -4.01 -10.38 3.82
C ILE A 73 -3.59 -11.83 4.03
N LYS A 74 -3.36 -12.60 2.95
CA LYS A 74 -2.94 -14.00 3.05
C LYS A 74 -1.63 -14.14 3.84
N ILE A 75 -0.69 -13.24 3.56
CA ILE A 75 0.62 -13.26 4.21
C ILE A 75 0.52 -12.79 5.66
N GLU A 76 -0.29 -11.78 5.97
CA GLU A 76 -0.56 -11.37 7.36
C GLU A 76 -1.20 -12.50 8.18
N GLU A 77 -2.11 -13.28 7.59
CA GLU A 77 -2.75 -14.44 8.24
C GLU A 77 -1.77 -15.61 8.44
N LEU A 78 -0.86 -15.82 7.49
CA LEU A 78 0.18 -16.83 7.61
C LEU A 78 1.19 -16.43 8.69
N TYR A 79 1.66 -15.18 8.66
CA TYR A 79 2.60 -14.63 9.62
C TYR A 79 2.06 -14.70 11.05
N GLU A 80 0.77 -14.43 11.27
CA GLU A 80 0.13 -14.58 12.58
C GLU A 80 0.15 -16.03 13.11
N LYS A 81 0.12 -17.03 12.23
CA LYS A 81 0.11 -18.45 12.61
C LYS A 81 1.50 -19.04 12.78
N THR A 82 2.45 -18.63 11.95
CA THR A 82 3.78 -19.26 11.86
C THR A 82 4.90 -18.39 12.44
N ASP A 83 4.67 -17.09 12.60
CA ASP A 83 5.69 -16.07 12.91
C ASP A 83 6.87 -16.05 11.91
N GLU A 84 6.65 -16.58 10.69
CA GLU A 84 7.67 -16.66 9.64
C GLU A 84 7.49 -15.57 8.58
N LEU A 85 8.57 -14.84 8.31
CA LEU A 85 8.63 -13.88 7.20
C LEU A 85 8.94 -14.61 5.89
N LEU A 86 8.13 -14.37 4.87
CA LEU A 86 8.34 -14.95 3.54
C LEU A 86 9.60 -14.41 2.87
N ASP A 87 10.32 -15.30 2.18
CA ASP A 87 11.46 -14.95 1.33
C ASP A 87 10.97 -14.47 -0.05
N PRO A 88 11.26 -13.22 -0.45
CA PRO A 88 10.93 -12.74 -1.79
C PRO A 88 11.54 -13.57 -2.92
N ASN A 89 12.62 -14.31 -2.68
CA ASN A 89 13.25 -15.16 -3.69
C ASN A 89 12.56 -16.52 -3.89
N SER A 90 11.45 -16.77 -3.18
CA SER A 90 10.64 -18.00 -3.34
C SER A 90 9.92 -18.11 -4.69
N THR A 91 9.98 -17.08 -5.54
CA THR A 91 9.34 -17.02 -6.85
C THR A 91 10.29 -16.47 -7.91
N ASP A 92 10.17 -16.94 -9.15
CA ASP A 92 10.96 -16.44 -10.28
C ASP A 92 10.33 -15.17 -10.92
N ASN A 93 9.10 -14.80 -10.54
CA ASN A 93 8.43 -13.63 -11.09
C ASN A 93 8.90 -12.35 -10.38
N VAL A 94 9.68 -11.54 -11.08
CA VAL A 94 10.25 -10.28 -10.58
C VAL A 94 9.19 -9.33 -9.98
N GLU A 95 8.01 -9.21 -10.57
CA GLU A 95 6.93 -8.38 -10.01
C GLU A 95 6.45 -8.93 -8.67
N PHE A 96 6.29 -10.25 -8.59
CA PHE A 96 5.85 -10.89 -7.36
C PHE A 96 6.93 -10.84 -6.27
N GLN A 97 8.22 -10.92 -6.63
CA GLN A 97 9.31 -10.67 -5.69
C GLN A 97 9.23 -9.26 -5.07
N ILE A 98 8.85 -8.25 -5.87
CA ILE A 98 8.68 -6.87 -5.39
C ILE A 98 7.49 -6.79 -4.43
N VAL A 99 6.35 -7.40 -4.77
CA VAL A 99 5.16 -7.48 -3.92
C VAL A 99 5.49 -8.14 -2.57
N LEU A 100 6.16 -9.30 -2.59
CA LEU A 100 6.59 -10.00 -1.39
C LEU A 100 7.54 -9.15 -0.54
N THR A 101 8.46 -8.43 -1.17
CA THR A 101 9.38 -7.51 -0.48
C THR A 101 8.62 -6.41 0.25
N ILE A 102 7.64 -5.78 -0.42
CA ILE A 102 6.82 -4.70 0.15
C ILE A 102 6.02 -5.21 1.33
N ILE A 103 5.32 -6.32 1.18
CA ILE A 103 4.48 -6.90 2.25
C ILE A 103 5.37 -7.28 3.45
N ARG A 104 6.49 -7.97 3.21
CA ARG A 104 7.45 -8.36 4.25
C ARG A 104 7.98 -7.16 5.04
N ASP A 105 8.33 -6.07 4.35
CA ASP A 105 8.83 -4.87 5.02
C ASP A 105 7.70 -4.13 5.76
N GLY A 106 6.48 -4.15 5.22
CA GLY A 106 5.26 -3.67 5.87
C GLY A 106 4.93 -4.42 7.18
N LEU A 107 5.07 -5.75 7.21
CA LEU A 107 4.81 -6.57 8.40
C LEU A 107 5.61 -6.12 9.62
N LYS A 108 6.85 -5.66 9.42
CA LYS A 108 7.73 -5.16 10.50
C LYS A 108 7.19 -3.89 11.16
N THR A 109 6.34 -3.13 10.45
CA THR A 109 5.80 -1.85 10.91
C THR A 109 4.36 -1.95 11.37
N ASN A 110 3.52 -2.68 10.62
CA ASN A 110 2.12 -2.90 10.94
C ASN A 110 1.68 -4.26 10.39
N PRO A 111 1.71 -5.34 11.20
CA PRO A 111 1.38 -6.70 10.77
C PRO A 111 -0.12 -6.94 10.54
N THR A 112 -0.93 -5.89 10.61
CA THR A 112 -2.40 -5.94 10.46
C THR A 112 -2.92 -4.93 9.44
N ARG A 113 -2.02 -4.31 8.66
CA ARG A 113 -2.31 -3.21 7.73
C ARG A 113 -3.39 -3.60 6.72
N TYR A 114 -3.21 -4.72 6.03
CA TYR A 114 -4.11 -5.12 4.94
C TYR A 114 -5.43 -5.69 5.47
N ARG A 115 -5.41 -6.41 6.61
CA ARG A 115 -6.64 -6.84 7.28
C ARG A 115 -7.49 -5.67 7.78
N LYS A 116 -6.86 -4.59 8.25
CA LYS A 116 -7.57 -3.34 8.61
C LYS A 116 -8.19 -2.68 7.37
N MET A 117 -7.45 -2.57 6.26
CA MET A 117 -7.99 -2.05 5.00
C MET A 117 -9.24 -2.82 4.54
N LYS A 118 -9.20 -4.16 4.59
CA LYS A 118 -10.35 -5.02 4.25
C LYS A 118 -11.59 -4.69 5.10
N SER A 119 -11.43 -4.35 6.37
CA SER A 119 -12.58 -4.08 7.26
C SER A 119 -13.31 -2.78 6.96
N VAL A 120 -12.69 -1.91 6.16
CA VAL A 120 -13.16 -0.56 5.82
C VAL A 120 -13.67 -0.47 4.37
N LEU A 121 -13.34 -1.48 3.54
CA LEU A 121 -13.83 -1.71 2.17
C LEU A 121 -15.09 -2.59 2.18
#